data_AF-L7M9D0-F1
#
_entry.id   AF-L7M9D0-F1
#
_cell.length_a   1.000
_cell.length_b   1.000
_cell.length_c   1.000
_cell.angle_alpha   90.00
_cell.angle_beta   90.00
_cell.angle_gamma   90.00
#
_symmetry.space_group_name_H-M   'P 1'
#
loop_
_entity.id
_entity.type
_entity.pdbx_description
1 polymer ?
#
loop_
_entity_poly.entity_id
_entity_poly.type
_entity_poly.pdbx_seq_one_letter_code
_entity_poly.pdbx_strand_id
1 'polypeptide(L)' 'MRALLLSIFIFIAVDIASAEDDGSRCTPPNGGCNRTNKGSQRPFWFLKNESVCYSIMANDCKGRGFDKIAGCIYWCLGGE' A
#
# COMPACT_ATOMS: atom_id res chain seq x y z
N MET A 1 -33.41 19.78 36.84
CA MET A 1 -32.62 18.52 36.82
C MET A 1 -32.98 17.76 35.56
N ARG A 2 -32.00 17.12 34.90
CA ARG A 2 -32.08 16.37 33.62
C ARG A 2 -32.12 17.31 32.41
N ALA A 3 -31.29 17.21 31.39
CA ALA A 3 -30.35 16.19 30.92
C ALA A 3 -29.19 16.94 30.23
N LEU A 4 -27.95 16.75 30.68
CA LEU A 4 -27.00 15.75 30.15
C LEU A 4 -26.63 16.01 28.68
N LEU A 5 -25.50 16.70 28.52
CA LEU A 5 -24.38 16.32 27.65
C LEU A 5 -24.77 15.75 26.27
N LEU A 6 -24.89 16.62 25.28
CA LEU A 6 -24.73 16.21 23.89
C LEU A 6 -23.24 16.29 23.52
N SER A 7 -22.56 15.19 23.85
CA SER A 7 -21.22 14.86 23.43
C SER A 7 -21.08 14.86 21.90
N ILE A 8 -20.06 15.59 21.45
CA ILE A 8 -18.98 15.11 20.56
C ILE A 8 -19.42 14.24 19.38
N PHE A 9 -19.40 14.82 18.18
CA PHE A 9 -18.92 14.10 17.01
C PHE A 9 -17.90 15.01 16.31
N ILE A 10 -16.63 14.83 16.70
CA ILE A 10 -15.49 15.28 15.91
C ILE A 10 -15.55 14.49 14.61
N PHE A 11 -15.89 15.16 13.52
CA PHE A 11 -15.72 14.60 12.18
C PHE A 11 -14.22 14.41 11.96
N ILE A 12 -13.76 13.17 12.14
CA ILE A 12 -12.44 12.76 11.67
C ILE A 12 -12.54 12.85 10.14
N ALA A 13 -11.94 13.89 9.57
CA ALA A 13 -11.62 13.94 8.16
C ALA A 13 -10.63 12.79 7.91
N VAL A 14 -11.17 11.63 7.55
CA VAL A 14 -10.38 10.55 6.98
C VAL A 14 -9.94 11.11 5.63
N ASP A 15 -8.67 11.53 5.55
CA ASP A 15 -7.95 11.61 4.29
C ASP A 15 -8.01 10.22 3.68
N ILE A 16 -9.06 9.96 2.90
CA ILE A 16 -9.08 8.86 1.95
C ILE A 16 -8.11 9.32 0.88
N ALA A 17 -6.82 9.07 1.12
CA ALA A 17 -5.82 9.15 0.07
C ALA A 17 -6.33 8.20 -1.00
N SER A 18 -6.91 8.79 -2.04
CA SER A 18 -7.35 8.14 -3.26
C SER A 18 -6.15 7.39 -3.82
N ALA A 19 -5.98 6.15 -3.39
CA ALA A 19 -5.19 5.19 -4.12
C ALA A 19 -6.03 4.94 -5.37
N GLU A 20 -5.76 5.73 -6.41
CA GLU A 20 -6.17 5.41 -7.76
C GLU A 20 -5.75 3.96 -7.98
N ASP A 21 -6.75 3.09 -7.98
CA ASP A 21 -6.66 1.64 -8.15
C ASP A 21 -6.36 1.35 -9.62
N ASP A 22 -5.25 1.89 -10.09
CA ASP A 22 -4.65 1.53 -11.34
C ASP A 22 -3.63 0.44 -10.99
N GLY A 23 -3.69 -0.71 -11.69
CA GLY A 23 -2.80 -1.88 -11.50
C GLY A 23 -1.29 -1.55 -11.51
N SER A 24 -0.93 -0.29 -11.75
CA SER A 24 0.32 0.37 -11.41
C SER A 24 0.95 -0.04 -10.07
N ARG A 25 0.19 -0.36 -9.01
CA ARG A 25 0.76 -0.81 -7.73
C ARG A 25 1.36 -2.21 -7.78
N CYS A 26 0.87 -3.05 -8.69
CA CYS A 26 1.29 -4.44 -8.84
C CYS A 26 2.62 -4.58 -9.56
N THR A 27 3.08 -3.54 -10.26
CA THR A 27 4.35 -3.54 -11.00
C THR A 27 5.35 -2.57 -10.37
N PRO A 28 6.65 -2.90 -10.36
CA PRO A 28 7.67 -1.95 -9.91
C PRO A 28 7.68 -0.70 -10.80
N PRO A 29 8.10 0.47 -10.28
CA PRO A 29 8.20 1.68 -11.08
C PRO A 29 9.26 1.53 -12.18
N ASN A 30 9.10 2.30 -13.27
CA ASN A 30 10.13 2.39 -14.30
C ASN A 30 11.45 2.87 -13.70
N GLY A 31 12.53 2.10 -13.93
CA GLY A 31 13.84 2.31 -13.28
C GLY A 31 14.02 1.56 -11.95
N GLY A 32 13.02 0.82 -11.49
CA GLY A 32 13.08 -0.01 -10.29
C GLY A 32 12.91 0.76 -8.98
N CYS A 33 12.92 0.00 -7.88
CA CYS A 33 12.84 0.56 -6.54
C CYS A 33 14.18 1.16 -6.09
N ASN A 34 14.11 2.16 -5.22
CA ASN A 34 15.28 2.79 -4.65
C ASN A 34 15.93 1.86 -3.59
N ARG A 35 17.16 1.44 -3.89
CA ARG A 35 18.02 0.64 -3.01
C ARG A 35 19.21 1.46 -2.60
N THR A 36 19.05 2.29 -1.58
CA THR A 36 20.17 3.01 -0.98
C THR A 36 20.85 2.14 0.08
N ASN A 37 22.15 2.34 0.30
CA ASN A 37 22.88 1.74 1.42
C ASN A 37 22.62 2.45 2.76
N LYS A 38 21.72 3.44 2.79
CA LYS A 38 21.44 4.29 3.95
C LYS A 38 20.00 4.07 4.40
N GLY A 39 19.84 3.49 5.58
CA GLY A 39 18.53 3.17 6.18
C GLY A 39 18.10 1.72 5.97
N SER A 40 17.11 1.29 6.73
CA SER A 40 16.60 -0.08 6.70
C SER A 40 15.85 -0.35 5.40
N GLN A 41 16.24 -1.42 4.70
CA GLN A 41 15.45 -1.94 3.60
C GLN A 41 14.26 -2.72 4.15
N ARG A 42 13.16 -2.69 3.42
CA ARG A 42 11.95 -3.48 3.69
C ARG A 42 11.49 -4.20 2.42
N PRO A 43 10.75 -5.30 2.56
CA PRO A 43 10.22 -6.01 1.41
C PRO A 43 9.05 -5.22 0.80
N PHE A 44 9.08 -5.08 -0.52
CA PHE A 44 7.96 -4.62 -1.33
C PHE A 44 7.51 -5.74 -2.24
N TRP A 45 6.22 -6.06 -2.20
CA TRP A 45 5.60 -7.16 -2.92
C TRP A 45 4.94 -6.67 -4.20
N PHE A 46 5.23 -7.38 -5.28
CA PHE A 46 4.78 -7.08 -6.65
C PHE A 46 4.33 -8.36 -7.34
N LEU A 47 3.56 -8.20 -8.40
CA LEU A 47 3.19 -9.26 -9.32
C LEU A 47 4.32 -9.46 -10.33
N LYS A 48 4.87 -10.67 -10.42
CA LYS A 48 5.92 -11.02 -11.40
C LYS A 48 5.31 -11.32 -12.77
N ASN A 49 4.18 -11.99 -12.75
CA ASN A 49 3.37 -12.48 -13.86
C ASN A 49 1.98 -12.79 -13.29
N GLU A 50 1.00 -13.13 -14.11
CA GLU A 50 -0.45 -13.18 -13.78
C GLU A 50 -0.86 -14.06 -12.57
N SER A 51 0.06 -14.80 -11.96
CA SER A 51 -0.24 -15.73 -10.86
C SER A 51 0.76 -15.72 -9.69
N VAL A 52 1.86 -14.96 -9.78
CA VAL A 52 2.95 -15.06 -8.79
C VAL A 52 3.34 -13.71 -8.22
N CYS A 53 3.20 -13.58 -6.90
CA CYS A 53 3.75 -12.46 -6.15
C CYS A 53 5.21 -12.72 -5.75
N TYR A 54 6.06 -11.70 -5.84
CA TYR A 54 7.46 -11.73 -5.43
C TYR A 54 7.83 -10.48 -4.64
N SER A 55 8.90 -10.57 -3.84
CA SER A 55 9.37 -9.44 -3.03
C SER A 55 10.70 -8.88 -3.52
N ILE A 56 10.84 -7.56 -3.45
CA ILE A 56 12.11 -6.83 -3.60
C ILE A 56 12.45 -6.14 -2.29
N MET A 57 13.68 -6.28 -1.80
CA MET A 57 14.21 -5.42 -0.73
C MET A 57 14.59 -4.06 -1.30
N ALA A 58 14.01 -3.00 -0.73
CA ALA A 58 14.27 -1.61 -1.10
C ALA A 58 13.98 -0.69 0.09
N ASN A 59 14.42 0.57 0.01
CA ASN A 59 14.02 1.59 0.98
C ASN A 59 12.70 2.24 0.56
N ASP A 60 12.52 2.45 -0.73
CA ASP A 60 11.32 3.07 -1.30
C ASP A 60 11.05 2.56 -2.73
N CYS A 61 9.78 2.53 -3.12
CA CYS A 61 9.31 2.13 -4.45
C CYS A 61 8.33 3.17 -5.03
N LYS A 62 8.45 4.46 -4.67
CA LYS A 62 7.63 5.56 -5.20
C LYS A 62 6.12 5.32 -5.03
N GLY A 63 5.71 4.80 -3.87
CA GLY A 63 4.32 4.47 -3.57
C GLY A 63 3.76 3.19 -4.21
N ARG A 64 4.59 2.43 -4.94
CA ARG A 64 4.21 1.15 -5.55
C ARG A 64 4.60 -0.04 -4.67
N GLY A 65 3.97 -1.17 -4.93
CA GLY A 65 4.16 -2.40 -4.18
C GLY A 65 3.40 -2.41 -2.85
N PHE A 66 3.37 -3.58 -2.25
CA PHE A 66 2.71 -3.83 -0.97
C PHE A 66 3.72 -4.22 0.09
N ASP A 67 3.48 -3.84 1.34
CA ASP A 67 4.38 -4.18 2.44
C ASP A 67 4.27 -5.67 2.85
N LYS A 68 3.21 -6.34 2.42
CA LYS A 68 2.89 -7.73 2.74
C LYS A 68 2.47 -8.50 1.50
N ILE A 69 2.83 -9.79 1.44
CA ILE A 69 2.43 -10.70 0.36
C ILE A 69 0.91 -10.76 0.19
N ALA A 70 0.16 -10.74 1.30
CA ALA A 70 -1.30 -10.76 1.28
C ALA A 70 -1.89 -9.56 0.52
N GLY A 71 -1.24 -8.40 0.57
CA GLY A 71 -1.65 -7.23 -0.22
C GLY A 71 -1.48 -7.48 -1.71
N CYS A 72 -0.35 -8.04 -2.13
CA CYS A 72 -0.14 -8.42 -3.53
C CYS A 72 -1.13 -9.48 -4.00
N ILE A 73 -1.38 -10.53 -3.21
CA ILE A 73 -2.35 -11.56 -3.58
C ILE A 73 -3.75 -10.95 -3.73
N TYR A 74 -4.22 -10.20 -2.73
CA TYR A 74 -5.57 -9.63 -2.75
C TYR A 74 -5.77 -8.64 -3.90
N TRP A 75 -4.85 -7.70 -4.10
CA TRP A 75 -5.02 -6.62 -5.07
C TRP A 75 -4.55 -6.96 -6.49
N CYS A 76 -3.62 -7.90 -6.66
CA CYS A 76 -3.04 -8.21 -7.98
C CYS A 76 -3.44 -9.57 -8.53
N LEU A 77 -3.83 -10.53 -7.67
CA LEU A 77 -4.28 -11.87 -8.07
C LEU A 77 -5.76 -12.09 -7.78
N GLY A 78 -6.31 -11.39 -6.78
CA GLY A 78 -7.68 -11.51 -6.31
C GLY A 78 -8.70 -10.70 -7.11
N GLY A 79 -8.35 -10.27 -8.32
CA GLY A 79 -9.31 -9.72 -9.27
C GLY A 79 -10.29 -10.81 -9.69
N GLU A 80 -11.57 -10.56 -9.46
CA GLU A 80 -12.72 -11.38 -9.90
C GLU A 80 -12.72 -11.67 -11.41
#